data_AF-A0A1Z7LVI5-F1
#
_entry.id   AF-A0A1Z7LVI5-F1
#
_cell.length_a   1.000
_cell.length_b   1.000
_cell.length_c   1.000
_cell.angle_alpha   90.00
_cell.angle_beta   90.00
_cell.angle_gamma   90.00
#
_symmetry.space_group_name_H-M   'P 1'
#
loop_
_entity.id
_entity.type
_entity.pdbx_description
1 polymer ?
#
loop_
_entity_poly.entity_id
_entity_poly.type
_entity_poly.pdbx_seq_one_letter_code
_entity_poly.pdbx_strand_id
1 'polypeptide(L)'
;MLWKNELTEIRNENAEQIREMSETMWDQLSPMVEYISSFSIPMFEEEVIKKDLIGMAEEAEIEEISLEEKLGMPRKEFCDNLVKEEMRNERIAENIMEFAVHFVWNLTFFWAIELFLFGNPDKVYVADAVVSLVMAFLGVWNLGGRMAWNKWKEWIKCLLFIGFIVMLLAMNVRTDLAITGNGFVIGGCLILLSVLAAFISTNYWKKQSQQYNWK
;
A
#
# COMPACT_ATOMS: atom_id res chain seq x y z
N MET A 1 2.94 -6.39 -20.26
CA MET A 1 1.60 -6.58 -19.66
C MET A 1 1.60 -7.51 -18.43
N LEU A 2 2.64 -8.31 -18.16
CA LEU A 2 2.73 -9.25 -17.02
C LEU A 2 3.02 -8.62 -15.64
N TRP A 3 3.28 -7.31 -15.58
CA TRP A 3 3.69 -6.60 -14.36
C TRP A 3 2.74 -5.45 -13.98
N LYS A 4 1.60 -5.32 -14.67
CA LYS A 4 0.60 -4.31 -14.34
C LYS A 4 -0.19 -4.78 -13.13
N ASN A 5 0.01 -4.12 -12.00
CA ASN A 5 -0.82 -4.29 -10.82
C ASN A 5 -1.98 -3.31 -10.91
N GLU A 6 -3.18 -3.84 -11.20
CA GLU A 6 -4.39 -3.03 -11.39
C GLU A 6 -4.75 -2.23 -10.12
N LEU A 7 -4.43 -2.74 -8.91
CA LEU A 7 -4.63 -1.99 -7.67
C LEU A 7 -3.70 -0.77 -7.58
N THR A 8 -2.46 -0.91 -8.05
CA THR A 8 -1.52 0.24 -8.11
C THR A 8 -1.95 1.24 -9.18
N GLU A 9 -2.52 0.77 -10.29
CA GLU A 9 -3.01 1.60 -11.38
C GLU A 9 -4.15 2.52 -10.92
N ILE A 10 -5.22 1.96 -10.33
CA ILE A 10 -6.35 2.77 -9.83
C ILE A 10 -5.92 3.74 -8.72
N ARG A 11 -4.99 3.35 -7.85
CA ARG A 11 -4.42 4.25 -6.83
C ARG A 11 -3.71 5.45 -7.45
N ASN A 12 -2.96 5.23 -8.52
CA ASN A 12 -2.24 6.30 -9.22
C ASN A 12 -3.22 7.23 -9.95
N GLU A 13 -4.24 6.69 -10.62
CA GLU A 13 -5.30 7.48 -11.26
C GLU A 13 -6.04 8.36 -10.23
N ASN A 14 -6.48 7.77 -9.11
CA ASN A 14 -7.14 8.51 -8.02
C ASN A 14 -6.24 9.61 -7.46
N ALA A 15 -4.94 9.33 -7.28
CA ALA A 15 -3.98 10.30 -6.78
C ALA A 15 -3.68 11.42 -7.78
N GLU A 16 -3.79 11.17 -9.08
CA GLU A 16 -3.63 12.17 -10.13
C GLU A 16 -4.84 13.11 -10.17
N GLN A 17 -6.06 12.57 -10.23
CA GLN A 17 -7.30 13.36 -10.22
C GLN A 17 -7.39 14.29 -9.00
N ILE A 18 -7.08 13.77 -7.81
CA ILE A 18 -7.08 14.58 -6.59
C ILE A 18 -6.02 15.69 -6.62
N ARG A 19 -4.90 15.52 -7.33
CA ARG A 19 -3.90 16.59 -7.47
C ARG A 19 -4.38 17.73 -8.35
N GLU A 20 -5.31 17.46 -9.26
CA GLU A 20 -5.88 18.44 -10.18
C GLU A 20 -7.12 19.13 -9.57
N MET A 21 -7.75 18.52 -8.56
CA MET A 21 -8.89 19.05 -7.82
C MET A 21 -8.56 20.33 -7.04
N SER A 22 -9.53 21.25 -6.92
CA SER A 22 -9.36 22.43 -6.08
C SER A 22 -9.28 22.10 -4.59
N GLU A 23 -8.56 22.94 -3.84
CA GLU A 23 -8.45 22.82 -2.38
C GLU A 23 -9.83 22.87 -1.70
N THR A 24 -10.74 23.70 -2.19
CA THR A 24 -12.10 23.83 -1.65
C THR A 24 -12.96 22.58 -1.86
N MET A 25 -12.81 21.90 -2.99
CA MET A 25 -13.52 20.65 -3.24
C MET A 25 -12.87 19.50 -2.47
N TRP A 26 -11.54 19.49 -2.41
CA TRP A 26 -10.78 18.53 -1.61
C TRP A 26 -11.13 18.59 -0.13
N ASP A 27 -11.30 19.78 0.46
CA ASP A 27 -11.72 19.95 1.86
C ASP A 27 -13.11 19.34 2.13
N GLN A 28 -13.97 19.26 1.12
CA GLN A 28 -15.27 18.59 1.23
C GLN A 28 -15.17 17.07 1.07
N LEU A 29 -14.31 16.60 0.17
CA LEU A 29 -14.14 15.19 -0.18
C LEU A 29 -13.28 14.42 0.82
N SER A 30 -12.16 14.99 1.29
CA SER A 30 -11.18 14.33 2.17
C SER A 30 -11.81 13.66 3.40
N PRO A 31 -12.75 14.29 4.14
CA PRO A 31 -13.40 13.65 5.27
C PRO A 31 -14.18 12.38 4.91
N MET A 32 -14.80 12.33 3.72
CA MET A 32 -15.51 11.14 3.24
C MET A 32 -14.53 10.03 2.91
N VAL A 33 -13.44 10.34 2.21
CA VAL A 33 -12.38 9.37 1.89
C VAL A 33 -11.79 8.78 3.18
N GLU A 34 -11.51 9.61 4.18
CA GLU A 34 -11.01 9.16 5.49
C GLU A 34 -12.03 8.28 6.23
N TYR A 35 -13.31 8.64 6.18
CA TYR A 35 -14.38 7.88 6.81
C TYR A 35 -14.57 6.52 6.14
N ILE A 36 -14.58 6.45 4.80
CA ILE A 36 -14.65 5.19 4.04
C ILE A 36 -13.44 4.30 4.34
N SER A 37 -12.25 4.89 4.39
CA SER A 37 -11.01 4.20 4.75
C SER A 37 -10.99 3.71 6.21
N SER A 38 -11.98 4.08 7.03
CA SER A 38 -12.15 3.57 8.38
C SER A 38 -12.91 2.26 8.48
N PHE A 39 -13.65 1.92 7.44
CA PHE A 39 -14.33 0.64 7.34
C PHE A 39 -13.39 -0.43 6.79
N SER A 40 -13.73 -1.69 7.07
CA SER A 40 -12.95 -2.84 6.60
C SER A 40 -13.38 -3.29 5.20
N ILE A 41 -13.37 -2.36 4.25
CA ILE A 41 -13.72 -2.60 2.84
C ILE A 41 -12.53 -3.28 2.13
N PRO A 42 -12.71 -4.19 1.17
CA PRO A 42 -11.64 -4.68 0.31
C PRO A 42 -10.84 -3.54 -0.33
N MET A 43 -9.54 -3.70 -0.50
CA MET A 43 -8.64 -2.65 -1.01
C MET A 43 -9.02 -2.20 -2.40
N PHE A 44 -9.35 -3.12 -3.30
CA PHE A 44 -9.71 -2.75 -4.67
C PHE A 44 -11.06 -2.01 -4.69
N GLU A 45 -12.04 -2.50 -3.94
CA GLU A 45 -13.35 -1.86 -3.81
C GLU A 45 -13.26 -0.48 -3.17
N GLU A 46 -12.41 -0.31 -2.15
CA GLU A 46 -12.15 0.98 -1.52
C GLU A 46 -11.62 2.00 -2.54
N GLU A 47 -10.73 1.60 -3.45
CA GLU A 47 -10.21 2.49 -4.50
C GLU A 47 -11.23 2.76 -5.61
N VAL A 48 -12.12 1.82 -5.92
CA VAL A 48 -13.26 2.07 -6.83
C VAL A 48 -14.21 3.08 -6.22
N ILE A 49 -14.60 2.90 -4.95
CA ILE A 49 -15.46 3.85 -4.24
C ILE A 49 -14.82 5.24 -4.18
N LYS A 50 -13.51 5.32 -3.93
CA LYS A 50 -12.79 6.60 -3.99
C LYS A 50 -12.86 7.23 -5.37
N LYS A 51 -12.65 6.45 -6.44
CA LYS A 51 -12.76 6.92 -7.82
C LYS A 51 -14.14 7.52 -8.10
N ASP A 52 -15.20 6.82 -7.68
CA ASP A 52 -16.58 7.30 -7.83
C ASP A 52 -16.84 8.59 -7.04
N LEU A 53 -16.33 8.68 -5.80
CA LEU A 53 -16.42 9.90 -5.00
C LEU A 53 -15.66 11.08 -5.62
N ILE A 54 -14.46 10.82 -6.18
CA ILE A 54 -13.66 11.84 -6.88
C ILE A 54 -14.44 12.33 -8.10
N GLY A 55 -15.00 11.43 -8.91
CA GLY A 55 -15.81 11.79 -10.07
C GLY A 55 -17.04 12.63 -9.69
N MET A 56 -17.74 12.29 -8.60
CA MET A 56 -18.85 13.12 -8.11
C MET A 56 -18.39 14.50 -7.62
N ALA A 57 -17.20 14.60 -7.02
CA ALA A 57 -16.62 15.86 -6.59
C ALA A 57 -16.20 16.74 -7.78
N GLU A 58 -15.61 16.14 -8.81
CA GLU A 58 -15.30 16.83 -10.08
C GLU A 58 -16.57 17.35 -10.76
N GLU A 59 -17.63 16.53 -10.82
CA GLU A 59 -18.91 16.96 -11.37
C GLU A 59 -19.56 18.09 -10.55
N ALA A 60 -19.52 18.01 -9.22
CA ALA A 60 -20.02 19.07 -8.35
C ALA A 60 -19.26 20.39 -8.55
N GLU A 61 -17.95 20.31 -8.78
CA GLU A 61 -17.10 21.46 -9.06
C GLU A 61 -17.45 22.10 -10.40
N ILE A 62 -17.69 21.31 -11.45
CA ILE A 62 -18.12 21.79 -12.77
C ILE A 62 -19.51 22.44 -12.70
N GLU A 63 -20.41 21.87 -11.91
CA GLU A 63 -21.78 22.39 -11.71
C GLU A 63 -21.84 23.57 -10.73
N GLU A 64 -20.71 23.96 -10.13
CA GLU A 64 -20.59 25.01 -9.10
C GLU A 64 -21.52 24.78 -7.89
N ILE A 65 -21.79 23.51 -7.56
CA ILE A 65 -22.60 23.11 -6.39
C ILE A 65 -21.74 22.49 -5.30
N SER A 66 -22.31 22.39 -4.10
CA SER A 66 -21.63 21.66 -3.02
C SER A 66 -21.63 20.15 -3.26
N LEU A 67 -20.63 19.44 -2.73
CA LEU A 67 -20.60 17.97 -2.83
C LEU A 67 -21.81 17.33 -2.15
N GLU A 68 -22.29 17.91 -1.05
CA GLU A 68 -23.48 17.41 -0.34
C GLU A 68 -24.76 17.58 -1.17
N GLU A 69 -24.87 18.67 -1.93
CA GLU A 69 -25.97 18.89 -2.89
C GLU A 69 -25.91 17.88 -4.04
N LYS A 70 -24.72 17.63 -4.59
CA LYS A 70 -24.52 16.61 -5.64
C LYS A 70 -24.92 15.21 -5.18
N LEU A 71 -24.59 14.86 -3.93
CA LEU A 71 -24.95 13.57 -3.32
C LEU A 71 -26.45 13.46 -3.01
N GLY A 72 -27.15 14.58 -2.87
CA GLY A 72 -28.57 14.62 -2.49
C GLY A 72 -28.86 14.14 -1.06
N MET A 73 -27.82 13.90 -0.25
CA MET A 73 -27.93 13.42 1.12
C MET A 73 -26.68 13.77 1.93
N PRO A 74 -26.74 13.71 3.28
CA PRO A 74 -25.59 13.98 4.12
C PRO A 74 -24.42 13.03 3.82
N ARG A 75 -23.21 13.59 3.74
CA ARG A 75 -21.96 12.87 3.40
C ARG A 75 -21.75 11.59 4.21
N LYS A 76 -22.03 11.64 5.52
CA LYS A 76 -21.89 10.48 6.41
C LYS A 76 -22.89 9.37 6.07
N GLU A 77 -24.15 9.72 5.84
CA GLU A 77 -25.21 8.77 5.50
C GLU A 77 -24.92 8.08 4.16
N PHE A 78 -24.41 8.85 3.19
CA PHE A 78 -23.95 8.29 1.93
C PHE A 78 -22.87 7.22 2.15
N CYS A 79 -21.87 7.51 2.97
CA CYS A 79 -20.79 6.56 3.26
C CYS A 79 -21.28 5.33 4.04
N ASP A 80 -22.20 5.50 5.00
CA ASP A 80 -22.78 4.40 5.77
C ASP A 80 -23.54 3.42 4.85
N ASN A 81 -24.20 3.93 3.79
CA ASN A 81 -24.90 3.11 2.80
C ASN A 81 -23.99 2.31 1.86
N LEU A 82 -22.71 2.69 1.73
CA LEU A 82 -21.76 1.97 0.88
C LEU A 82 -21.17 0.73 1.55
N VAL A 83 -21.20 0.66 2.89
CA VAL A 83 -20.49 -0.37 3.66
C VAL A 83 -21.40 -1.56 3.94
N LYS A 84 -20.98 -2.76 3.51
CA LYS A 84 -21.66 -4.03 3.82
C LYS A 84 -20.81 -4.88 4.76
N GLU A 85 -21.43 -5.63 5.67
CA GLU A 85 -20.69 -6.45 6.66
C GLU A 85 -19.82 -7.57 6.04
N GLU A 86 -20.22 -8.08 4.87
CA GLU A 86 -19.51 -9.17 4.15
C GLU A 86 -18.08 -8.78 3.71
N MET A 87 -17.80 -7.47 3.62
CA MET A 87 -16.54 -6.88 3.17
C MET A 87 -15.34 -7.15 4.10
N ARG A 88 -15.58 -7.43 5.39
CA ARG A 88 -14.51 -7.52 6.41
C ARG A 88 -13.52 -8.67 6.20
N ASN A 89 -14.01 -9.84 5.79
CA ASN A 89 -13.16 -11.04 5.69
C ASN A 89 -12.19 -10.95 4.51
N GLU A 90 -12.62 -10.35 3.40
CA GLU A 90 -11.81 -10.16 2.20
C GLU A 90 -10.66 -9.18 2.47
N ARG A 91 -10.93 -8.08 3.18
CA ARG A 91 -9.91 -7.11 3.60
C ARG A 91 -8.79 -7.73 4.44
N ILE A 92 -9.09 -8.68 5.33
CA ILE A 92 -8.07 -9.37 6.12
C ILE A 92 -7.16 -10.23 5.22
N ALA A 93 -7.74 -10.96 4.28
CA ALA A 93 -6.98 -11.79 3.35
C ALA A 93 -6.05 -10.95 2.47
N GLU A 94 -6.53 -9.80 1.97
CA GLU A 94 -5.73 -8.85 1.19
C GLU A 94 -4.58 -8.25 2.02
N ASN A 95 -4.86 -7.86 3.28
CA ASN A 95 -3.82 -7.36 4.19
C ASN A 95 -2.71 -8.39 4.41
N ILE A 96 -3.06 -9.67 4.60
CA ILE A 96 -2.08 -10.75 4.78
C ILE A 96 -1.25 -10.96 3.50
N MET A 97 -1.90 -10.90 2.33
CA MET A 97 -1.21 -11.04 1.05
C MET A 97 -0.22 -9.90 0.81
N GLU A 98 -0.66 -8.64 0.94
CA GLU A 98 0.22 -7.46 0.81
C GLU A 98 1.36 -7.50 1.83
N PHE A 99 1.06 -7.91 3.07
CA PHE A 99 2.07 -8.12 4.10
C PHE A 99 3.14 -9.11 3.65
N ALA A 100 2.73 -10.28 3.17
CA ALA A 100 3.65 -11.31 2.72
C ALA A 100 4.51 -10.86 1.54
N VAL A 101 3.93 -10.14 0.57
CA VAL A 101 4.65 -9.58 -0.58
C VAL A 101 5.71 -8.58 -0.09
N HIS A 102 5.32 -7.61 0.74
CA HIS A 102 6.26 -6.62 1.26
C HIS A 102 7.36 -7.24 2.10
N PHE A 103 7.03 -8.22 2.94
CA PHE A 103 8.00 -8.89 3.78
C PHE A 103 9.07 -9.61 2.96
N VAL A 104 8.67 -10.38 1.95
CA VAL A 104 9.59 -11.12 1.07
C VAL A 104 10.44 -10.16 0.23
N TRP A 105 9.85 -9.07 -0.27
CA TRP A 105 10.58 -8.04 -1.01
C TRP A 105 11.63 -7.33 -0.15
N ASN A 106 11.28 -6.92 1.07
CA ASN A 106 12.20 -6.26 2.00
C ASN A 106 13.37 -7.19 2.36
N LEU A 107 13.11 -8.47 2.63
CA LEU A 107 14.16 -9.45 2.88
C LEU A 107 15.11 -9.60 1.68
N THR A 108 14.55 -9.66 0.48
CA THR A 108 15.33 -9.75 -0.77
C THR A 108 16.17 -8.49 -0.99
N PHE A 109 15.63 -7.33 -0.65
CA PHE A 109 16.33 -6.05 -0.72
C PHE A 109 17.52 -5.98 0.24
N PHE A 110 17.35 -6.38 1.51
CA PHE A 110 18.46 -6.42 2.47
C PHE A 110 19.53 -7.41 2.04
N TRP A 111 19.15 -8.59 1.56
CA TRP A 111 20.10 -9.54 0.99
C TRP A 111 20.87 -8.96 -0.21
N ALA A 112 20.21 -8.21 -1.10
CA ALA A 112 20.86 -7.57 -2.23
C ALA A 112 21.83 -6.46 -1.81
N ILE A 113 21.50 -5.68 -0.77
CA ILE A 113 22.41 -4.70 -0.16
C ILE A 113 23.65 -5.40 0.40
N GLU A 114 23.49 -6.51 1.09
CA GLU A 114 24.62 -7.27 1.63
C GLU A 114 25.56 -7.73 0.53
N LEU A 115 25.00 -8.31 -0.52
CA LEU A 115 25.75 -8.76 -1.69
C LEU A 115 26.50 -7.60 -2.34
N PHE A 116 25.86 -6.43 -2.45
CA PHE A 116 26.47 -5.24 -3.06
C PHE A 116 27.58 -4.63 -2.20
N LEU A 117 27.41 -4.54 -0.88
CA LEU A 117 28.37 -3.89 0.03
C LEU A 117 29.55 -4.79 0.42
N PHE A 118 29.30 -6.08 0.63
CA PHE A 118 30.28 -7.01 1.22
C PHE A 118 30.71 -8.14 0.27
N GLY A 119 30.07 -8.28 -0.89
CA GLY A 119 30.45 -9.22 -1.95
C GLY A 119 30.14 -10.69 -1.68
N ASN A 120 29.99 -11.10 -0.42
CA ASN A 120 29.62 -12.46 -0.02
C ASN A 120 28.57 -12.43 1.10
N PRO A 121 27.28 -12.67 0.79
CA PRO A 121 26.27 -12.85 1.81
C PRO A 121 26.43 -14.28 2.38
N ASP A 122 27.18 -14.43 3.46
CA ASP A 122 27.33 -15.74 4.13
C ASP A 122 26.26 -15.96 5.21
N LYS A 123 25.46 -14.93 5.50
CA LYS A 123 24.54 -14.85 6.63
C LYS A 123 23.30 -14.06 6.24
N VAL A 124 22.16 -14.43 6.82
CA VAL A 124 20.99 -13.53 6.90
C VAL A 124 20.80 -13.18 8.37
N TYR A 125 20.85 -11.89 8.68
CA TYR A 125 20.74 -11.43 10.05
C TYR A 125 19.29 -11.46 10.51
N VAL A 126 19.06 -11.94 11.74
CA VAL A 126 17.72 -11.89 12.36
C VAL A 126 17.22 -10.44 12.45
N ALA A 127 18.14 -9.48 12.63
CA ALA A 127 17.84 -8.06 12.57
C ALA A 127 17.15 -7.67 11.24
N ASP A 128 17.67 -8.09 10.09
CA ASP A 128 17.09 -7.76 8.77
C ASP A 128 15.66 -8.33 8.63
N ALA A 129 15.40 -9.51 9.22
CA ALA A 129 14.06 -10.10 9.24
C ALA A 129 13.09 -9.33 10.14
N VAL A 130 13.52 -8.91 11.34
CA VAL A 130 12.70 -8.08 12.24
C VAL A 130 12.39 -6.73 11.58
N VAL A 131 13.36 -6.13 10.92
CA VAL A 131 13.20 -4.87 10.18
C VAL A 131 12.20 -5.05 9.04
N SER A 132 12.35 -6.12 8.26
CA SER A 132 11.44 -6.44 7.16
C SER A 132 10.01 -6.65 7.64
N LEU A 133 9.85 -7.27 8.82
CA LEU A 133 8.55 -7.48 9.48
C LEU A 133 7.89 -6.14 9.81
N VAL A 134 8.61 -5.25 10.49
CA VAL A 134 8.12 -3.91 10.84
C VAL A 134 7.77 -3.11 9.59
N MET A 135 8.62 -3.14 8.57
CA MET A 135 8.38 -2.44 7.31
C MET A 135 7.18 -2.99 6.55
N ALA A 136 6.96 -4.30 6.56
CA ALA A 136 5.78 -4.91 5.96
C ALA A 136 4.49 -4.51 6.69
N PHE A 137 4.51 -4.47 8.03
CA PHE A 137 3.39 -3.96 8.82
C PHE A 137 3.10 -2.49 8.52
N LEU A 138 4.14 -1.65 8.46
CA LEU A 138 3.99 -0.23 8.10
C LEU A 138 3.50 -0.04 6.67
N GLY A 139 3.87 -0.91 5.74
CA GLY A 139 3.37 -0.93 4.37
C GLY A 139 1.88 -1.20 4.32
N VAL A 140 1.42 -2.30 4.92
CA VAL A 140 -0.01 -2.67 4.95
C VAL A 140 -0.85 -1.65 5.73
N TRP A 141 -0.35 -1.16 6.86
CA TRP A 141 -1.02 -0.11 7.63
C TRP A 141 -1.13 1.22 6.86
N ASN A 142 -0.26 1.44 5.87
CA ASN A 142 -0.26 2.63 5.01
C ASN A 142 -1.07 2.50 3.72
N LEU A 143 -1.36 1.29 3.25
CA LEU A 143 -1.94 1.09 1.92
C LEU A 143 -3.47 1.16 1.89
N GLY A 144 -4.12 1.15 3.05
CA GLY A 144 -5.54 1.51 3.19
C GLY A 144 -5.77 3.02 3.21
N GLY A 145 -5.23 3.74 2.23
CA GLY A 145 -5.57 5.13 1.95
C GLY A 145 -5.14 6.20 2.97
N ARG A 146 -5.17 5.95 4.27
CA ARG A 146 -5.12 6.95 5.35
C ARG A 146 -3.90 7.89 5.38
N MET A 147 -2.87 7.62 4.58
CA MET A 147 -1.61 8.38 4.56
C MET A 147 -1.06 8.70 3.17
N ALA A 148 -1.69 8.28 2.09
CA ALA A 148 -1.26 8.60 0.72
C ALA A 148 -1.60 10.05 0.31
N TRP A 149 -2.46 10.72 1.08
CA TRP A 149 -2.99 12.05 0.72
C TRP A 149 -2.23 13.24 1.28
N ASN A 150 -1.15 13.04 2.05
CA ASN A 150 -0.35 14.15 2.58
C ASN A 150 1.14 13.95 2.30
N LYS A 151 1.68 14.72 1.33
CA LYS A 151 3.10 14.68 0.88
C LYS A 151 4.09 14.81 2.05
N TRP A 152 3.72 15.51 3.11
CA TRP A 152 4.55 15.66 4.31
C TRP A 152 4.72 14.33 5.05
N LYS A 153 3.66 13.51 5.15
CA LYS A 153 3.72 12.20 5.80
C LYS A 153 4.53 11.19 5.00
N GLU A 154 4.58 11.29 3.67
CA GLU A 154 5.47 10.46 2.83
C GLU A 154 6.95 10.80 3.04
N TRP A 155 7.30 12.08 3.10
CA TRP A 155 8.67 12.52 3.40
C TRP A 155 9.16 12.02 4.76
N ILE A 156 8.30 12.07 5.78
CA ILE A 156 8.62 11.53 7.11
C ILE A 156 8.93 10.02 7.05
N LYS A 157 8.24 9.24 6.19
CA LYS A 157 8.54 7.81 6.01
C LYS A 157 9.91 7.60 5.39
N CYS A 158 10.25 8.32 4.33
CA CYS A 158 11.57 8.25 3.72
C CYS A 158 12.67 8.59 4.74
N LEU A 159 12.46 9.62 5.56
CA LEU A 159 13.39 10.00 6.63
C LEU A 159 13.50 8.93 7.73
N LEU A 160 12.39 8.35 8.17
CA LEU A 160 12.40 7.26 9.14
C LEU A 160 13.10 6.01 8.59
N PHE A 161 12.86 5.68 7.32
CA PHE A 161 13.48 4.55 6.64
C PHE A 161 14.99 4.74 6.51
N ILE A 162 15.44 5.92 6.05
CA ILE A 162 16.85 6.26 5.94
C ILE A 162 17.50 6.27 7.34
N GLY A 163 16.85 6.91 8.33
CA GLY A 163 17.33 6.95 9.70
C GLY A 163 17.49 5.55 10.31
N PHE A 164 16.58 4.63 9.99
CA PHE A 164 16.64 3.26 10.47
C PHE A 164 17.71 2.41 9.75
N ILE A 165 17.90 2.59 8.43
CA ILE A 165 19.04 1.99 7.70
C ILE A 165 20.36 2.46 8.32
N VAL A 166 20.50 3.77 8.57
CA VAL A 166 21.69 4.33 9.20
C VAL A 166 21.88 3.77 10.61
N MET A 167 20.80 3.60 11.39
CA MET A 167 20.85 2.98 12.72
C MET A 167 21.28 1.50 12.65
N LEU A 168 20.81 0.71 11.68
CA LEU A 168 21.21 -0.69 11.50
C LEU A 168 22.66 -0.83 11.04
N LEU A 169 23.16 0.12 10.25
CA LEU A 169 24.55 0.16 9.81
C LEU A 169 25.49 0.68 10.92
N ALA A 170 25.04 1.64 11.73
CA ALA A 170 25.83 2.30 12.76
C ALA A 170 25.83 1.53 14.09
N MET A 171 24.71 0.92 14.46
CA MET A 171 24.65 0.01 15.58
C MET A 171 25.12 -1.35 15.08
N ASN A 172 26.17 -1.88 15.70
CA ASN A 172 26.68 -3.22 15.42
C ASN A 172 25.69 -4.34 15.85
N VAL A 173 24.38 -4.10 15.81
CA VAL A 173 23.26 -5.00 16.17
C VAL A 173 23.24 -6.28 15.34
N ARG A 174 24.02 -6.31 14.25
CA ARG A 174 24.34 -7.52 13.47
C ARG A 174 25.23 -8.52 14.19
N THR A 175 25.59 -8.28 15.46
CA THR A 175 26.36 -9.23 16.26
C THR A 175 25.44 -10.27 16.91
N ASP A 176 25.64 -11.53 16.50
CA ASP A 176 25.42 -12.79 17.24
C ASP A 176 24.24 -13.70 16.84
N LEU A 177 23.17 -13.20 16.21
CA LEU A 177 22.08 -14.05 15.68
C LEU A 177 21.94 -13.95 14.16
N ALA A 178 22.57 -14.90 13.48
CA ALA A 178 22.48 -15.07 12.04
C ALA A 178 22.08 -16.51 11.69
N ILE A 179 21.19 -16.65 10.71
CA ILE A 179 20.96 -17.94 10.07
C ILE A 179 22.18 -18.19 9.19
N THR A 180 22.98 -19.18 9.57
CA THR A 180 24.19 -19.56 8.85
C THR A 180 23.85 -20.56 7.74
N GLY A 181 24.30 -20.29 6.52
CA GLY A 181 24.01 -21.11 5.35
C GLY A 181 24.71 -20.57 4.10
N ASN A 182 24.54 -21.24 2.96
CA ASN A 182 25.02 -20.70 1.70
C ASN A 182 24.10 -19.53 1.29
N GLY A 183 24.52 -18.29 1.51
CA GLY A 183 23.64 -17.15 1.26
C GLY A 183 23.38 -16.85 -0.20
N PHE A 184 24.12 -17.45 -1.16
CA PHE A 184 23.69 -17.46 -2.57
C PHE A 184 22.47 -18.36 -2.79
N VAL A 185 22.40 -19.51 -2.11
CA VAL A 185 21.21 -20.39 -2.16
C VAL A 185 20.01 -19.68 -1.50
N ILE A 186 20.24 -19.04 -0.35
CA ILE A 186 19.20 -18.26 0.33
C ILE A 186 18.71 -17.11 -0.56
N GLY A 187 19.63 -16.37 -1.18
CA GLY A 187 19.32 -15.32 -2.15
C GLY A 187 18.52 -15.83 -3.35
N GLY A 188 18.93 -16.96 -3.93
CA GLY A 188 18.19 -17.59 -5.02
C GLY A 188 16.75 -17.95 -4.62
N CYS A 189 16.56 -18.50 -3.43
CA CYS A 189 15.22 -18.78 -2.89
C CYS A 189 14.40 -17.50 -2.67
N LEU A 190 15.01 -16.44 -2.12
CA LEU A 190 14.35 -15.14 -1.88
C LEU A 190 13.91 -14.46 -3.18
N ILE A 191 14.76 -14.48 -4.21
CA ILE A 191 14.41 -13.96 -5.54
C ILE A 191 13.24 -14.75 -6.12
N LEU A 192 13.29 -16.08 -6.07
CA LEU A 192 12.22 -16.93 -6.58
C LEU A 192 10.90 -16.70 -5.84
N LEU A 193 10.94 -16.59 -4.51
CA LEU A 193 9.78 -16.24 -3.69
C LEU A 193 9.24 -14.85 -4.01
N SER A 194 10.11 -13.86 -4.26
CA SER A 194 9.71 -12.50 -4.65
C SER A 194 8.98 -12.49 -5.98
N VAL A 195 9.48 -13.23 -6.96
CA VAL A 195 8.84 -13.37 -8.29
C VAL A 195 7.50 -14.07 -8.16
N LEU A 196 7.42 -15.16 -7.38
CA LEU A 196 6.16 -15.88 -7.12
C LEU A 196 5.15 -15.00 -6.40
N ALA A 197 5.57 -14.28 -5.36
CA ALA A 197 4.72 -13.36 -4.61
C ALA A 197 4.16 -12.24 -5.51
N ALA A 198 5.01 -11.64 -6.36
CA ALA A 198 4.59 -10.64 -7.33
C ALA A 198 3.58 -11.20 -8.35
N PHE A 199 3.80 -12.42 -8.83
CA PHE A 199 2.89 -13.09 -9.76
C PHE A 199 1.53 -13.40 -9.13
N ILE A 200 1.53 -13.92 -7.89
CA ILE A 200 0.30 -14.22 -7.14
C ILE A 200 -0.49 -12.94 -6.88
N SER A 201 0.16 -11.90 -6.37
CA SER A 201 -0.46 -10.59 -6.10
C SER A 201 -1.05 -9.97 -7.38
N THR A 202 -0.28 -9.95 -8.48
CA THR A 202 -0.75 -9.40 -9.76
C THR A 202 -1.98 -10.13 -10.28
N ASN A 203 -1.99 -11.47 -10.22
CA ASN A 203 -3.14 -12.25 -10.66
C ASN A 203 -4.35 -12.08 -9.75
N TYR A 204 -4.14 -11.98 -8.44
CA TYR A 204 -5.20 -11.69 -7.48
C TYR A 204 -5.86 -10.35 -7.79
N TRP A 205 -5.07 -9.29 -7.91
CA TRP A 205 -5.59 -7.95 -8.20
C TRP A 205 -6.28 -7.87 -9.56
N LYS A 206 -5.75 -8.55 -10.58
CA LYS A 206 -6.41 -8.66 -11.87
C LYS A 206 -7.76 -9.38 -11.79
N LYS A 207 -7.87 -10.42 -10.96
CA LYS A 207 -9.14 -11.12 -10.76
C LYS A 207 -10.15 -10.25 -10.02
N GLN A 208 -9.70 -9.51 -8.99
CA GLN A 208 -10.56 -8.57 -8.29
C GLN A 208 -11.03 -7.45 -9.21
N SER A 209 -10.13 -6.90 -10.02
CA SER A 209 -10.44 -5.81 -10.95
C SER A 209 -11.50 -6.17 -12.00
N GLN A 210 -11.67 -7.47 -12.32
CA GLN A 210 -12.68 -7.93 -13.28
C GLN A 210 -14.11 -7.88 -12.72
N GLN A 211 -14.27 -7.74 -11.41
CA GLN A 211 -15.59 -7.64 -10.77
C GLN A 211 -16.18 -6.22 -10.90
N TYR A 212 -15.35 -5.24 -11.23
CA TYR A 212 -15.71 -3.83 -11.29
C TYR A 212 -15.51 -3.28 -12.70
N ASN A 213 -16.38 -2.38 -13.14
CA ASN A 213 -16.18 -1.61 -14.36
C ASN A 213 -15.46 -0.30 -14.04
N TRP A 214 -14.16 -0.38 -13.77
CA TRP A 214 -13.37 0.74 -13.24
C TRP A 214 -12.46 1.41 -14.29
N LYS A 215 -12.36 0.85 -15.49
CA LYS A 215 -11.59 1.42 -16.62
C LYS A 215 -12.45 2.32 -17.48
#